data_AF-Q38FI9-F1
#
_entry.id   AF-Q38FI9-F1
#
_cell.length_a   1.000
_cell.length_b   1.000
_cell.length_c   1.000
_cell.angle_alpha   90.00
_cell.angle_beta   90.00
_cell.angle_gamma   90.00
#
_symmetry.space_group_name_H-M   'P 1'
#
loop_
_entity.id
_entity.type
_entity.pdbx_description
1 polymer ?
#
loop_
_entity_poly.entity_id
_entity_poly.type
_entity_poly.pdbx_seq_one_letter_code
_entity_poly.pdbx_strand_id
1 'polypeptide(L)'
;MPTGAARLNFLQIKEQQQLNRERLREAAVEEQRAKEALCRQKEQYSHVQSHGYGRVVGKPASDVQIKVYIRECDGERAQCHTFMESEAMRHNASCKQEGKPRPAQPPRQKVQKLPPVAAPPQKKQEHTQQQQQRLSGPANASDTQRGIVPKYLLQRKAELAAQKEATQREAERQREIARYPPGHRLVSEEERKETLEKLAARRRELEMELHKIPIRYDTQSIKERRSKIENELSEIEAAERKFGSAKELFVPI
;
A
#
# COMPACT_ATOMS: atom_id res chain seq x y z
N MET A 1 48.97 -31.02 -2.24
CA MET A 1 48.51 -29.78 -2.87
C MET A 1 46.99 -29.79 -2.91
N PRO A 2 46.26 -28.86 -2.26
CA PRO A 2 44.81 -28.84 -2.33
C PRO A 2 44.38 -28.63 -3.80
N THR A 3 43.45 -29.48 -4.26
CA THR A 3 42.92 -29.52 -5.63
C THR A 3 42.33 -28.17 -6.03
N GLY A 4 42.49 -27.76 -7.29
CA GLY A 4 42.17 -26.39 -7.76
C GLY A 4 40.76 -25.89 -7.39
N ALA A 5 39.77 -26.79 -7.30
CA ALA A 5 38.41 -26.45 -6.87
C ALA A 5 38.33 -25.94 -5.43
N ALA A 6 39.08 -26.53 -4.49
CA ALA A 6 39.09 -26.09 -3.09
C ALA A 6 39.67 -24.67 -2.95
N ARG A 7 40.71 -24.35 -3.74
CA ARG A 7 41.31 -23.01 -3.79
C ARG A 7 40.34 -21.97 -4.38
N LEU A 8 39.61 -22.32 -5.45
CA LEU A 8 38.61 -21.43 -6.05
C LEU A 8 37.45 -21.15 -5.08
N ASN A 9 36.93 -22.17 -4.41
CA ASN A 9 35.87 -21.99 -3.40
C ASN A 9 36.33 -21.07 -2.26
N PHE A 10 37.57 -21.23 -1.78
CA PHE A 10 38.14 -20.38 -0.74
C PHE A 10 38.23 -18.91 -1.20
N LEU A 11 38.68 -18.66 -2.43
CA LEU A 11 38.77 -17.31 -2.99
C LEU A 11 37.37 -16.69 -3.13
N GLN A 12 36.39 -17.44 -3.64
CA GLN A 12 35.02 -16.96 -3.81
C GLN A 12 34.35 -16.64 -2.46
N ILE A 13 34.52 -17.49 -1.44
CA ILE A 13 34.00 -17.22 -0.09
C ILE A 13 34.65 -15.96 0.49
N LYS A 14 35.96 -15.78 0.29
CA LYS A 14 36.68 -14.60 0.78
C LYS A 14 36.21 -13.32 0.09
N GLU A 15 36.02 -13.35 -1.24
CA GLU A 15 35.47 -12.24 -2.02
C GLU A 15 34.05 -11.90 -1.58
N GLN A 16 33.19 -12.90 -1.39
CA GLN A 16 31.81 -12.67 -0.93
C GLN A 16 31.75 -12.08 0.48
N GLN A 17 32.65 -12.50 1.37
CA GLN A 17 32.78 -11.89 2.70
C GLN A 17 33.27 -10.43 2.61
N GLN A 18 34.17 -10.12 1.68
CA GLN A 18 34.63 -8.75 1.44
C GLN A 18 33.49 -7.87 0.92
N LEU A 19 32.75 -8.31 -0.09
CA LEU A 19 31.59 -7.59 -0.62
C LEU A 19 30.52 -7.35 0.45
N ASN A 20 30.25 -8.32 1.32
CA ASN A 20 29.31 -8.14 2.43
C ASN A 20 29.79 -7.08 3.43
N ARG A 21 31.10 -7.01 3.71
CA ARG A 21 31.68 -5.95 4.55
C ARG A 21 31.58 -4.58 3.90
N GLU A 22 31.79 -4.49 2.59
CA GLU A 22 31.66 -3.24 1.83
C GLU A 22 30.21 -2.74 1.84
N ARG A 23 29.22 -3.59 1.53
CA ARG A 23 27.80 -3.22 1.61
C ARG A 23 27.37 -2.76 3.00
N LEU A 24 27.86 -3.40 4.07
CA LEU A 24 27.58 -2.97 5.44
C LEU A 24 28.17 -1.58 5.74
N ARG A 25 29.35 -1.27 5.20
CA ARG A 25 29.95 0.07 5.32
C ARG A 25 29.16 1.11 4.54
N GLU A 26 28.76 0.81 3.30
CA GLU A 26 27.94 1.69 2.47
C GLU A 26 26.58 1.98 3.12
N ALA A 27 25.88 0.95 3.61
CA ALA A 27 24.61 1.10 4.31
C ALA A 27 24.75 1.98 5.58
N ALA A 28 25.84 1.83 6.33
CA ALA A 28 26.11 2.68 7.49
C ALA A 28 26.35 4.15 7.11
N VAL A 29 27.04 4.41 6.00
CA VAL A 29 27.25 5.77 5.46
C VAL A 29 25.94 6.37 4.95
N GLU A 30 25.09 5.59 4.27
CA GLU A 30 23.76 6.02 3.84
C GLU A 30 22.85 6.37 5.02
N GLU A 31 22.86 5.55 6.07
CA GLU A 31 22.11 5.81 7.31
C GLU A 31 22.59 7.10 7.99
N GLN A 32 23.90 7.35 8.03
CA GLN A 32 24.46 8.60 8.53
C GLN A 32 24.01 9.81 7.70
N ARG A 33 24.09 9.74 6.36
CA ARG A 33 23.58 10.82 5.48
C ARG A 33 22.09 11.07 5.67
N ALA A 34 21.28 10.02 5.82
CA ALA A 34 19.85 10.15 6.06
C ALA A 34 19.55 10.82 7.41
N LYS A 35 20.28 10.44 8.46
CA LYS A 35 20.19 11.09 9.79
C LYS A 35 20.61 12.56 9.73
N GLU A 36 21.71 12.88 9.05
CA GLU A 36 22.16 14.26 8.84
C GLU A 36 21.13 15.08 8.06
N ALA A 37 20.50 14.52 7.03
CA ALA A 37 19.44 15.19 6.28
C ALA A 37 18.22 15.50 7.17
N LEU A 38 17.80 14.56 8.02
CA LEU A 38 16.73 14.78 9.00
C LEU A 38 17.11 15.83 10.04
N CYS A 39 18.36 15.82 10.53
CA CYS A 39 18.86 16.85 11.44
C CYS A 39 18.85 18.23 10.79
N ARG A 40 19.37 18.37 9.56
CA ARG A 40 19.32 19.62 8.79
C ARG A 40 17.90 20.12 8.58
N GLN A 41 16.95 19.24 8.23
CA GLN A 41 15.54 19.61 8.11
C GLN A 41 14.97 20.09 9.45
N LYS A 42 15.23 19.39 10.55
CA LYS A 42 14.79 19.81 11.89
C LYS A 42 15.39 21.16 12.30
N GLU A 43 16.66 21.39 12.02
CA GLU A 43 17.35 22.65 12.29
C GLU A 43 16.77 23.80 11.46
N GLN A 44 16.50 23.58 10.16
CA GLN A 44 15.85 24.55 9.27
C GLN A 44 14.53 25.06 9.83
N TYR A 45 13.72 24.20 10.45
CA TYR A 45 12.42 24.55 11.01
C TYR A 45 12.41 24.75 12.52
N SER A 46 13.56 24.68 13.19
CA SER A 46 13.64 24.85 14.66
C SER A 46 13.14 26.21 15.15
N HIS A 47 13.31 27.25 14.32
CA HIS A 47 12.85 28.61 14.58
C HIS A 47 11.35 28.80 14.29
N VAL A 48 10.75 27.93 13.48
CA VAL A 48 9.33 28.00 13.13
C VAL A 48 8.56 27.37 14.27
N GLN A 49 8.02 28.21 15.16
CA GLN A 49 7.02 27.73 16.11
C GLN A 49 5.88 27.12 15.30
N SER A 50 5.66 25.81 15.43
CA SER A 50 4.51 25.18 14.81
C SER A 50 3.26 25.89 15.31
N HIS A 51 2.63 26.68 14.45
CA HIS A 51 1.27 27.18 14.68
C HIS A 51 0.31 26.01 14.43
N GLY A 52 0.52 24.94 15.19
CA GLY A 52 -0.44 23.88 15.35
C GLY A 52 -1.60 24.51 16.10
N TYR A 53 -2.74 24.58 15.43
CA TYR A 53 -4.03 24.71 16.10
C TYR A 53 -4.01 23.78 17.34
N GLY A 54 -4.05 24.36 18.54
CA GLY A 54 -4.09 23.59 19.79
C GLY A 54 -2.78 23.43 20.56
N ARG A 55 -1.91 24.45 20.66
CA ARG A 55 -0.97 24.50 21.81
C ARG A 55 -1.79 24.70 23.09
N VAL A 56 -2.20 23.59 23.71
CA VAL A 56 -2.86 23.55 25.02
C VAL A 56 -1.83 23.95 26.06
N VAL A 57 -1.66 25.27 26.24
CA VAL A 57 -0.89 25.83 27.34
C VAL A 57 -1.80 25.79 28.58
N GLY A 58 -1.60 24.78 29.42
CA GLY A 58 -2.02 24.83 30.82
C GLY A 58 -3.38 24.19 31.13
N LYS A 59 -3.32 23.25 32.10
CA LYS A 59 -4.39 22.55 32.82
C LYS A 59 -5.06 21.37 32.09
N PRO A 60 -4.87 20.12 32.57
CA PRO A 60 -5.55 18.93 32.04
C PRO A 60 -6.99 18.81 32.59
N ALA A 61 -7.83 19.85 32.48
CA ALA A 61 -9.09 19.90 33.24
C ALA A 61 -10.34 20.35 32.48
N SER A 62 -10.27 20.61 31.17
CA SER A 62 -11.47 20.90 30.37
C SER A 62 -11.50 19.98 29.16
N ASP A 63 -12.23 18.89 29.28
CA ASP A 63 -12.59 18.04 28.14
C ASP A 63 -13.42 18.89 27.18
N VAL A 64 -12.94 19.10 25.96
CA VAL A 64 -13.63 19.93 24.97
C VAL A 64 -14.78 19.11 24.39
N GLN A 65 -16.02 19.49 24.71
CA GLN A 65 -17.21 18.89 24.11
C GLN A 65 -17.47 19.52 22.74
N ILE A 66 -17.24 18.77 21.67
CA ILE A 66 -17.61 19.17 20.32
C ILE A 66 -19.02 18.64 20.05
N LYS A 67 -20.00 19.54 19.92
CA LYS A 67 -21.35 19.21 19.47
C LYS A 67 -21.47 19.53 17.98
N VAL A 68 -21.64 18.49 17.17
CA VAL A 68 -21.94 18.63 15.74
C VAL A 68 -23.45 18.52 15.57
N TYR A 69 -24.06 19.61 15.07
CA TYR A 69 -25.46 19.63 14.70
C TYR A 69 -25.57 19.36 13.21
N ILE A 70 -26.02 18.17 12.85
CA ILE A 70 -26.37 17.85 11.46
C ILE A 70 -27.80 18.33 11.27
N ARG A 71 -27.97 19.49 10.64
CA ARG A 71 -29.27 19.92 10.13
C ARG A 71 -29.50 19.16 8.82
N GLU A 72 -30.11 17.99 8.91
CA GLU A 72 -30.80 17.43 7.75
C GLU A 72 -31.97 18.37 7.42
N CYS A 73 -32.18 18.63 6.13
CA CYS A 73 -33.19 19.58 5.64
C CYS A 73 -34.65 19.17 5.92
N ASP A 74 -34.88 18.08 6.65
CA ASP A 74 -36.21 17.62 7.06
C ASP A 74 -36.42 17.92 8.55
N GLY A 75 -37.44 18.73 8.85
CA GLY A 75 -37.67 19.41 10.14
C GLY A 75 -37.80 18.55 11.40
N GLU A 76 -37.72 17.22 11.31
CA GLU A 76 -37.88 16.30 12.45
C GLU A 76 -36.65 15.42 12.74
N ARG A 77 -35.58 15.47 11.93
CA ARG A 77 -34.40 14.58 12.05
C ARG A 77 -33.09 15.27 12.41
N ALA A 78 -33.14 16.28 13.28
CA ALA A 78 -31.90 16.86 13.83
C ALA A 78 -31.17 15.83 14.71
N GLN A 79 -30.08 15.23 14.20
CA GLN A 79 -29.21 14.38 14.99
C GLN A 79 -28.13 15.24 15.67
N CYS A 80 -27.98 15.09 16.99
CA CYS A 80 -26.92 15.70 17.76
C CYS A 80 -25.87 14.64 18.08
N HIS A 81 -24.66 14.81 17.54
CA HIS A 81 -23.51 14.00 17.94
C HIS A 81 -22.65 14.79 18.91
N THR A 82 -22.38 14.17 20.04
CA THR A 82 -21.52 14.72 21.09
C THR A 82 -20.22 13.92 21.08
N PHE A 83 -19.11 14.61 20.91
CA PHE A 83 -17.77 14.02 20.93
C PHE A 83 -16.97 14.64 22.07
N MET A 84 -16.43 13.80 22.96
CA MET A 84 -15.48 14.22 23.99
C MET A 84 -14.06 13.90 23.52
N GLU A 85 -13.17 14.89 23.59
CA GLU A 85 -11.78 14.73 23.16
C GLU A 85 -11.05 13.61 23.94
N SER A 86 -11.40 13.41 25.21
CA SER A 86 -10.90 12.30 26.02
C SER A 86 -11.28 10.90 25.50
N GLU A 87 -12.42 10.75 24.82
CA GLU A 87 -12.84 9.47 24.24
C GLU A 87 -11.99 9.11 23.01
N ALA A 88 -11.66 10.09 22.17
CA ALA A 88 -10.80 9.86 21.00
C ALA A 88 -9.35 9.56 21.37
N MET A 89 -8.83 10.21 22.41
CA MET A 89 -7.51 9.89 22.95
C MET A 89 -7.47 8.44 23.48
N ARG A 90 -8.55 7.96 24.11
CA ARG A 90 -8.66 6.57 24.57
C ARG A 90 -8.68 5.57 23.41
N HIS A 91 -9.42 5.87 22.33
CA HIS A 91 -9.44 5.01 21.14
C HIS A 91 -8.09 4.93 20.43
N ASN A 92 -7.31 6.01 20.39
CA ASN A 92 -5.96 5.97 19.82
C ASN A 92 -4.94 5.28 20.74
N ALA A 93 -5.14 5.31 22.06
CA ALA A 93 -4.29 4.61 23.01
C ALA A 93 -4.60 3.10 23.09
N SER A 94 -5.88 2.70 22.99
CA SER A 94 -6.30 1.29 23.09
C SER A 94 -6.07 0.51 21.80
N CYS A 95 -6.00 1.15 20.63
CA CYS A 95 -5.75 0.46 19.37
C CYS A 95 -4.29 -0.01 19.16
N LYS A 96 -3.40 0.19 20.15
CA LYS A 96 -2.01 -0.31 20.09
C LYS A 96 -1.73 -1.55 20.94
N GLN A 97 -2.66 -2.02 21.78
CA GLN A 97 -2.44 -3.22 22.60
C GLN A 97 -3.75 -3.91 23.01
N GLU A 98 -4.49 -4.58 22.10
CA GLU A 98 -5.37 -5.74 22.34
C GLU A 98 -5.84 -6.23 20.95
N GLY A 99 -6.06 -7.50 20.64
CA GLY A 99 -5.65 -8.77 21.20
C GLY A 99 -5.74 -9.77 20.05
N LYS A 100 -4.66 -10.52 19.80
CA LYS A 100 -4.68 -11.65 18.87
C LYS A 100 -5.71 -12.68 19.36
N PRO A 101 -6.62 -13.19 18.51
CA PRO A 101 -7.42 -14.34 18.86
C PRO A 101 -6.47 -15.56 18.96
N ARG A 102 -6.54 -16.22 20.11
CA ARG A 102 -5.81 -17.42 20.49
C ARG A 102 -6.30 -18.60 19.64
N PRO A 103 -5.48 -19.25 18.79
CA PRO A 103 -5.79 -20.58 18.30
C PRO A 103 -5.37 -21.62 19.35
N ALA A 104 -6.23 -22.62 19.55
CA ALA A 104 -6.06 -23.72 20.48
C ALA A 104 -4.71 -24.45 20.32
N GLN A 105 -4.10 -24.79 21.45
CA GLN A 105 -2.90 -25.63 21.53
C GLN A 105 -3.25 -27.10 21.18
N PRO A 106 -2.44 -27.79 20.36
CA PRO A 106 -2.21 -29.21 20.51
C PRO A 106 -0.89 -29.47 21.26
N PRO A 107 -0.72 -30.64 21.89
CA PRO A 107 0.25 -30.88 22.94
C PRO A 107 1.70 -30.99 22.44
N ARG A 108 2.61 -30.59 23.34
CA ARG A 108 4.07 -30.69 23.28
C ARG A 108 4.56 -32.02 22.72
N GLN A 109 5.37 -31.96 21.66
CA GLN A 109 6.38 -32.99 21.38
C GLN A 109 7.77 -32.38 21.25
N LYS A 110 8.71 -33.17 21.75
CA LYS A 110 10.08 -32.90 22.16
C LYS A 110 10.94 -32.11 21.17
N VAL A 111 11.68 -31.17 21.76
CA VAL A 111 12.85 -30.48 21.22
C VAL A 111 13.89 -31.51 20.75
N GLN A 112 14.24 -31.50 19.47
CA GLN A 112 15.51 -32.05 19.00
C GLN A 112 16.39 -30.90 18.54
N LYS A 113 17.50 -30.74 19.28
CA LYS A 113 18.57 -29.78 19.03
C LYS A 113 19.26 -30.09 17.71
N LEU A 114 19.51 -29.05 16.92
CA LEU A 114 20.48 -29.08 15.83
C LEU A 114 21.86 -29.41 16.39
N PRO A 115 22.63 -30.35 15.80
CA PRO A 115 23.98 -30.62 16.24
C PRO A 115 24.96 -29.60 15.65
N PRO A 116 26.00 -29.19 16.42
CA PRO A 116 27.06 -28.34 15.92
C PRO A 116 28.10 -29.15 15.14
N VAL A 117 28.63 -28.55 14.08
CA VAL A 117 29.73 -29.06 13.27
C VAL A 117 31.00 -29.13 14.10
N ALA A 118 31.55 -30.34 14.30
CA ALA A 118 32.88 -30.55 14.86
C ALA A 118 33.66 -31.56 14.01
N ALA A 119 34.88 -31.18 13.66
CA ALA A 119 35.86 -31.91 12.86
C ALA A 119 36.44 -33.14 13.61
N PRO A 120 37.09 -34.08 12.90
CA PRO A 120 37.21 -35.49 13.31
C PRO A 120 38.50 -35.80 14.08
N PRO A 121 38.59 -37.01 14.67
CA PRO A 121 39.87 -37.72 14.63
C PRO A 121 39.78 -39.24 14.36
N GLN A 122 40.68 -39.65 13.48
CA GLN A 122 41.45 -40.89 13.34
C GLN A 122 41.23 -42.12 14.28
N LYS A 123 41.15 -43.28 13.60
CA LYS A 123 41.82 -44.59 13.85
C LYS A 123 41.04 -45.76 14.52
N LYS A 124 41.21 -46.93 13.85
CA LYS A 124 40.98 -48.37 14.20
C LYS A 124 39.58 -48.90 13.85
N GLN A 125 39.39 -49.69 12.76
CA GLN A 125 39.61 -51.16 12.62
C GLN A 125 38.80 -51.92 13.70
N GLU A 126 37.85 -52.82 13.45
CA GLU A 126 37.63 -53.82 12.37
C GLU A 126 36.15 -54.26 12.27
N HIS A 127 35.85 -55.10 11.26
CA HIS A 127 34.72 -56.05 11.16
C HIS A 127 33.27 -55.55 11.02
N THR A 128 32.79 -55.45 9.78
CA THR A 128 31.52 -56.08 9.36
C THR A 128 31.56 -56.33 7.85
N GLN A 129 31.91 -57.57 7.47
CA GLN A 129 31.73 -58.09 6.12
C GLN A 129 30.27 -58.52 5.99
N GLN A 130 29.40 -57.72 5.37
CA GLN A 130 28.08 -58.11 4.83
C GLN A 130 27.32 -56.89 4.27
N GLN A 131 27.88 -56.20 3.26
CA GLN A 131 27.07 -55.38 2.35
C GLN A 131 27.80 -55.12 1.02
N GLN A 132 28.31 -56.19 0.42
CA GLN A 132 28.80 -56.19 -0.95
C GLN A 132 27.72 -56.82 -1.83
N GLN A 133 26.75 -56.03 -2.29
CA GLN A 133 25.83 -56.36 -3.39
C GLN A 133 24.86 -55.18 -3.62
N ARG A 134 25.34 -54.12 -4.28
CA ARG A 134 24.58 -53.12 -5.07
C ARG A 134 25.50 -51.98 -5.52
N LEU A 135 26.56 -52.35 -6.24
CA LEU A 135 27.42 -51.43 -6.98
C LEU A 135 27.67 -52.05 -8.35
N SER A 136 26.72 -51.87 -9.27
CA SER A 136 26.83 -52.32 -10.67
C SER A 136 26.31 -51.22 -11.60
N GLY A 137 27.21 -50.30 -11.97
CA GLY A 137 27.38 -49.65 -13.29
C GLY A 137 26.23 -48.88 -13.97
N PRO A 138 26.54 -48.05 -15.00
CA PRO A 138 27.84 -47.88 -15.66
C PRO A 138 28.50 -46.54 -15.26
N ALA A 139 29.79 -46.49 -14.90
CA ALA A 139 30.88 -46.43 -15.87
C ALA A 139 30.60 -45.41 -16.99
N ASN A 140 30.82 -44.11 -16.71
CA ASN A 140 31.25 -43.03 -17.62
C ASN A 140 31.30 -41.69 -16.84
N ALA A 141 32.22 -41.58 -15.88
CA ALA A 141 32.37 -40.38 -15.02
C ALA A 141 33.35 -39.33 -15.59
N SER A 142 33.72 -39.41 -16.87
CA SER A 142 34.71 -38.53 -17.51
C SER A 142 34.16 -37.62 -18.62
N ASP A 143 32.88 -37.76 -19.02
CA ASP A 143 32.27 -37.04 -20.16
C ASP A 143 30.95 -36.30 -19.83
N THR A 144 30.77 -35.84 -18.59
CA THR A 144 29.86 -34.71 -18.37
C THR A 144 30.46 -33.49 -19.06
N GLN A 145 30.00 -33.19 -20.29
CA GLN A 145 30.40 -32.07 -21.14
C GLN A 145 30.66 -30.82 -20.29
N ARG A 146 31.94 -30.60 -19.94
CA ARG A 146 32.36 -29.49 -19.10
C ARG A 146 32.01 -28.21 -19.86
N GLY A 147 31.19 -27.36 -19.27
CA GLY A 147 30.69 -26.13 -19.90
C GLY A 147 29.21 -26.12 -20.27
N ILE A 148 28.49 -27.25 -20.19
CA ILE A 148 27.04 -27.27 -20.43
C ILE A 148 26.26 -27.10 -19.14
N VAL A 149 25.33 -26.14 -19.13
CA VAL A 149 24.43 -25.87 -18.00
C VAL A 149 23.40 -27.01 -17.88
N PRO A 150 23.31 -27.68 -16.72
CA PRO A 150 22.28 -28.69 -16.48
C PRO A 150 20.84 -28.21 -16.76
N LYS A 151 20.01 -29.06 -17.36
CA LYS A 151 18.62 -28.75 -17.74
C LYS A 151 17.80 -28.14 -16.60
N TYR A 152 17.95 -28.64 -15.37
CA TYR A 152 17.21 -28.15 -14.21
C TYR A 152 17.52 -26.69 -13.87
N LEU A 153 18.74 -26.20 -14.12
CA LEU A 153 19.10 -24.81 -13.90
C LEU A 153 18.43 -23.89 -14.94
N LEU A 154 18.33 -24.35 -16.20
CA LEU A 154 17.61 -23.64 -17.26
C LEU A 154 16.12 -23.56 -16.94
N GLN A 155 15.51 -24.69 -16.54
CA GLN A 155 14.12 -24.75 -16.09
C GLN A 155 13.90 -23.82 -14.89
N ARG A 156 14.78 -23.86 -13.89
CA ARG A 156 14.69 -22.99 -12.71
C ARG A 156 14.80 -21.50 -13.05
N LYS A 157 15.66 -21.13 -14.00
CA LYS A 157 15.77 -19.75 -14.49
C LYS A 157 14.48 -19.31 -15.19
N ALA A 158 13.88 -20.19 -15.99
CA ALA A 158 12.60 -19.92 -16.65
C ALA A 158 11.45 -19.77 -15.64
N GLU A 159 11.37 -20.66 -14.64
CA GLU A 159 10.41 -20.56 -13.53
C GLU A 159 10.55 -19.23 -12.79
N LEU A 160 11.77 -18.84 -12.44
CA LEU A 160 12.04 -17.57 -11.74
C LEU A 160 11.69 -16.35 -12.60
N ALA A 161 11.92 -16.41 -13.92
CA ALA A 161 11.52 -15.34 -14.82
C ALA A 161 9.99 -15.20 -14.90
N ALA A 162 9.28 -16.32 -15.05
CA ALA A 162 7.82 -16.35 -15.09
C ALA A 162 7.20 -15.87 -13.76
N GLN A 163 7.75 -16.26 -12.61
CA GLN A 163 7.31 -15.76 -11.31
C GLN A 163 7.51 -14.25 -11.16
N LYS A 164 8.68 -13.73 -11.58
CA LYS A 164 8.94 -12.28 -11.56
C LYS A 164 7.95 -11.52 -12.42
N GLU A 165 7.69 -11.99 -13.64
CA GLU A 165 6.73 -11.36 -14.53
C GLU A 165 5.30 -11.38 -13.95
N ALA A 166 4.87 -12.51 -13.37
CA ALA A 166 3.58 -12.61 -12.68
C ALA A 166 3.47 -11.58 -11.54
N THR A 167 4.49 -11.50 -10.67
CA THR A 167 4.50 -10.52 -9.58
C THR A 167 4.51 -9.06 -10.06
N GLN A 168 5.17 -8.77 -11.18
CA GLN A 168 5.17 -7.43 -11.78
C GLN A 168 3.79 -7.06 -12.32
N ARG A 169 3.13 -7.95 -13.07
CA ARG A 169 1.78 -7.72 -13.58
C ARG A 169 0.76 -7.52 -12.45
N GLU A 170 0.88 -8.31 -11.38
CA GLU A 170 0.03 -8.13 -10.19
C GLU A 170 0.29 -6.78 -9.50
N ALA A 171 1.56 -6.38 -9.36
CA ALA A 171 1.92 -5.09 -8.79
C ALA A 171 1.44 -3.91 -9.65
N GLU A 172 1.50 -4.03 -10.98
CA GLU A 172 0.96 -3.03 -11.92
C GLU A 172 -0.55 -2.90 -11.77
N ARG A 173 -1.28 -4.02 -11.76
CA ARG A 173 -2.73 -4.03 -11.51
C ARG A 173 -3.07 -3.39 -10.16
N GLN A 174 -2.30 -3.70 -9.11
CA GLN A 174 -2.50 -3.09 -7.79
C GLN A 174 -2.22 -1.58 -7.80
N ARG A 175 -1.21 -1.12 -8.54
CA ARG A 175 -0.92 0.31 -8.71
C ARG A 175 -2.05 1.03 -9.44
N GLU A 176 -2.61 0.42 -10.48
CA GLU A 176 -3.78 0.96 -11.18
C GLU A 176 -4.99 1.05 -10.25
N ILE A 177 -5.30 -0.02 -9.51
CA ILE A 177 -6.40 -0.01 -8.53
C ILE A 177 -6.16 1.02 -7.43
N ALA A 178 -4.92 1.16 -6.95
CA ALA A 178 -4.55 2.13 -5.93
C ALA A 178 -4.63 3.60 -6.39
N ARG A 179 -4.70 3.85 -7.70
CA ARG A 179 -4.98 5.19 -8.24
C ARG A 179 -6.43 5.59 -8.01
N TYR A 180 -7.34 4.62 -7.92
CA TYR A 180 -8.76 4.86 -7.71
C TYR A 180 -9.09 4.90 -6.22
N PRO A 181 -9.88 5.88 -5.75
CA PRO A 181 -10.42 5.81 -4.41
C PRO A 181 -11.26 4.53 -4.25
N PRO A 182 -11.25 3.88 -3.07
CA PRO A 182 -12.00 2.65 -2.87
C PRO A 182 -13.50 2.87 -3.16
N GLY A 183 -14.13 1.91 -3.84
CA GLY A 183 -15.53 1.99 -4.26
C GLY A 183 -15.82 3.00 -5.37
N HIS A 184 -14.80 3.51 -6.06
CA HIS A 184 -14.98 4.44 -7.18
C HIS A 184 -14.38 3.89 -8.47
N ARG A 185 -14.97 4.29 -9.61
CA ARG A 185 -14.45 4.06 -10.96
C ARG A 185 -14.12 5.37 -11.65
N LEU A 186 -13.20 5.33 -12.61
CA LEU A 186 -12.93 6.45 -13.52
C LEU A 186 -14.08 6.58 -14.53
N VAL A 187 -14.54 7.80 -14.79
CA VAL A 187 -15.51 8.11 -15.86
C VAL A 187 -14.81 8.11 -17.21
N SER A 188 -15.34 7.38 -18.18
CA SER A 188 -14.76 7.36 -19.53
C SER A 188 -15.02 8.69 -20.26
N GLU A 189 -14.21 9.01 -21.28
CA GLU A 189 -14.42 10.23 -22.06
C GLU A 189 -15.77 10.25 -22.80
N GLU A 190 -16.27 9.07 -23.20
CA GLU A 190 -17.57 8.91 -23.84
C GLU A 190 -18.70 9.21 -22.86
N GLU A 191 -18.70 8.58 -21.68
CA GLU A 191 -19.67 8.83 -20.62
C GLU A 191 -19.68 10.32 -20.20
N ARG A 192 -18.50 10.93 -20.15
CA ARG A 192 -18.33 12.35 -19.85
C ARG A 192 -19.00 13.23 -20.91
N LYS A 193 -18.77 12.96 -22.19
CA LYS A 193 -19.38 13.71 -23.30
C LYS A 193 -20.91 13.57 -23.29
N GLU A 194 -21.41 12.34 -23.14
CA GLU A 194 -22.85 12.09 -23.03
C GLU A 194 -23.48 12.86 -21.86
N THR A 195 -22.79 12.90 -20.71
CA THR A 195 -23.27 13.63 -19.54
C THR A 195 -23.30 15.13 -19.80
N LEU A 196 -22.26 15.69 -20.43
CA LEU A 196 -22.23 17.10 -20.82
C LEU A 196 -23.33 17.45 -21.83
N GLU A 197 -23.61 16.59 -22.79
CA GLU A 197 -24.70 16.78 -23.75
C GLU A 197 -26.07 16.80 -23.06
N LYS A 198 -26.30 15.87 -22.12
CA LYS A 198 -27.54 15.82 -21.31
C LYS A 198 -27.70 17.09 -20.46
N LEU A 199 -26.63 17.55 -19.83
CA LEU A 199 -26.65 18.80 -19.04
C LEU A 199 -26.95 20.01 -19.92
N ALA A 200 -26.31 20.12 -21.09
CA ALA A 200 -26.54 21.20 -22.03
C ALA A 200 -27.97 21.20 -22.60
N ALA A 201 -28.55 20.02 -22.87
CA ALA A 201 -29.95 19.90 -23.28
C ALA A 201 -30.90 20.38 -22.17
N ARG A 202 -30.69 19.90 -20.94
CA ARG A 202 -31.51 20.29 -19.78
C ARG A 202 -31.43 21.79 -19.47
N ARG A 203 -30.23 22.37 -19.59
CA ARG A 203 -30.02 23.81 -19.45
C ARG A 203 -30.89 24.60 -20.42
N ARG A 204 -30.89 24.24 -21.71
CA ARG A 204 -31.73 24.92 -22.73
C ARG A 204 -33.22 24.80 -22.42
N GLU A 205 -33.68 23.66 -21.92
CA GLU A 205 -35.07 23.48 -21.48
C GLU A 205 -35.45 24.46 -20.36
N LEU A 206 -34.60 24.55 -19.33
CA LEU A 206 -34.83 25.44 -18.20
C LEU A 206 -34.76 26.92 -18.58
N GLU A 207 -33.85 27.30 -19.48
CA GLU A 207 -33.79 28.65 -20.05
C GLU A 207 -35.09 29.00 -20.80
N MET A 208 -35.62 28.07 -21.62
CA MET A 208 -36.93 28.25 -22.27
C MET A 208 -38.07 28.36 -21.25
N GLU A 209 -38.04 27.60 -20.16
CA GLU A 209 -39.05 27.70 -19.10
C GLU A 209 -38.98 29.02 -18.34
N LEU A 210 -37.76 29.51 -18.08
CA LEU A 210 -37.53 30.82 -17.46
C LEU A 210 -38.08 31.94 -18.34
N HIS A 211 -37.88 31.87 -19.66
CA HIS A 211 -38.44 32.83 -20.62
C HIS A 211 -39.97 32.83 -20.70
N LYS A 212 -40.63 31.72 -20.33
CA LYS A 212 -42.10 31.65 -20.25
C LYS A 212 -42.67 32.35 -19.01
N ILE A 213 -41.84 32.70 -18.03
CA ILE A 213 -42.30 33.37 -16.80
C ILE A 213 -42.52 34.87 -17.08
N PRO A 214 -43.72 35.41 -16.79
CA PRO A 214 -44.00 36.83 -16.98
C PRO A 214 -43.10 37.73 -16.15
N ILE A 215 -42.56 38.79 -16.76
CA ILE A 215 -41.57 39.71 -16.13
C ILE A 215 -42.13 40.44 -14.89
N ARG A 216 -43.43 40.74 -14.87
CA ARG A 216 -44.05 41.67 -13.90
C ARG A 216 -45.00 41.01 -12.88
N TYR A 217 -45.08 39.67 -12.84
CA TYR A 217 -46.03 39.01 -11.95
C TYR A 217 -45.35 38.48 -10.68
N ASP A 218 -45.69 39.08 -9.55
CA ASP A 218 -45.04 38.86 -8.24
C ASP A 218 -45.83 37.95 -7.29
N THR A 219 -46.60 37.00 -7.81
CA THR A 219 -47.28 36.01 -6.96
C THR A 219 -46.26 35.04 -6.35
N GLN A 220 -46.51 34.55 -5.13
CA GLN A 220 -45.62 33.59 -4.45
C GLN A 220 -45.36 32.34 -5.31
N SER A 221 -46.40 31.81 -5.95
CA SER A 221 -46.28 30.66 -6.86
C SER A 221 -45.33 30.92 -8.04
N ILE A 222 -45.36 32.12 -8.62
CA ILE A 222 -44.44 32.48 -9.72
C ILE A 222 -43.01 32.65 -9.20
N LYS A 223 -42.83 33.26 -8.02
CA LYS A 223 -41.52 33.41 -7.37
C LYS A 223 -40.90 32.06 -7.02
N GLU A 224 -41.68 31.13 -6.48
CA GLU A 224 -41.24 29.76 -6.20
C GLU A 224 -40.86 29.02 -7.47
N ARG A 225 -41.67 29.11 -8.53
CA ARG A 225 -41.36 28.49 -9.82
C ARG A 225 -40.05 29.03 -10.40
N ARG A 226 -39.88 30.36 -10.37
CA ARG A 226 -38.65 31.02 -10.84
C ARG A 226 -37.44 30.57 -10.03
N SER A 227 -37.53 30.58 -8.69
CA SER A 227 -36.45 30.15 -7.81
C SER A 227 -36.07 28.69 -8.02
N LYS A 228 -37.05 27.79 -8.25
CA LYS A 228 -36.77 26.38 -8.58
C LYS A 228 -35.94 26.25 -9.87
N ILE A 229 -36.32 26.96 -10.92
CA ILE A 229 -35.61 26.95 -12.21
C ILE A 229 -34.18 27.53 -12.05
N GLU A 230 -34.04 28.66 -11.34
CA GLU A 230 -32.73 29.28 -11.08
C GLU A 230 -31.82 28.37 -10.25
N ASN A 231 -32.37 27.67 -9.25
CA ASN A 231 -31.62 26.69 -8.46
C ASN A 231 -31.14 25.51 -9.33
N GLU A 232 -32.03 24.92 -10.13
CA GLU A 232 -31.65 23.84 -11.06
C GLU A 232 -30.58 24.29 -12.06
N LEU A 233 -30.69 25.51 -12.61
CA LEU A 233 -29.67 26.08 -13.48
C LEU A 233 -28.31 26.18 -12.76
N SER A 234 -28.30 26.63 -11.50
CA SER A 234 -27.07 26.71 -10.70
C SER A 234 -26.44 25.33 -10.42
N GLU A 235 -27.26 24.30 -10.22
CA GLU A 235 -26.82 22.92 -10.04
C GLU A 235 -26.21 22.36 -11.32
N ILE A 236 -26.84 22.62 -12.47
CA ILE A 236 -26.33 22.23 -13.78
C ILE A 236 -25.01 22.93 -14.07
N GLU A 237 -24.87 24.23 -13.81
CA GLU A 237 -23.60 24.93 -13.96
C GLU A 237 -22.50 24.37 -13.05
N ALA A 238 -22.85 23.95 -11.83
CA ALA A 238 -21.91 23.26 -10.95
C ALA A 238 -21.52 21.88 -11.51
N ALA A 239 -22.46 21.13 -12.09
CA ALA A 239 -22.20 19.85 -12.74
C ALA A 239 -21.35 20.02 -14.01
N GLU A 240 -21.68 20.96 -14.90
CA GLU A 240 -20.90 21.29 -16.10
C GLU A 240 -19.47 21.67 -15.74
N ARG A 241 -19.25 22.43 -14.64
CA ARG A 241 -17.89 22.73 -14.15
C ARG A 241 -17.14 21.48 -13.68
N LYS A 242 -17.82 20.56 -12.98
CA LYS A 242 -17.23 19.28 -12.56
C LYS A 242 -16.85 18.45 -13.78
N PHE A 243 -17.79 18.23 -14.70
CA PHE A 243 -17.57 17.44 -15.91
C PHE A 243 -16.71 18.15 -16.98
N GLY A 244 -16.57 19.47 -16.95
CA GLY A 244 -15.75 20.25 -17.89
C GLY A 244 -14.30 20.40 -17.48
N SER A 245 -13.98 20.20 -16.19
CA SER A 245 -12.60 20.31 -15.69
C SER A 245 -11.70 19.22 -16.28
N ALA A 246 -10.48 19.55 -16.71
CA ALA A 246 -9.54 18.62 -17.36
C ALA A 246 -8.99 17.48 -16.46
N LYS A 247 -9.56 17.27 -15.27
CA LYS A 247 -9.11 16.29 -14.29
C LYS A 247 -9.87 14.97 -14.43
N GLU A 248 -9.26 13.91 -13.90
CA GLU A 248 -9.88 12.60 -13.73
C GLU A 248 -11.11 12.72 -12.82
N LEU A 249 -12.24 12.23 -13.31
CA LEU A 249 -13.51 12.21 -12.58
C LEU A 249 -13.77 10.79 -12.10
N PHE A 250 -14.08 10.68 -10.82
CA PHE A 250 -14.39 9.42 -10.17
C PHE A 250 -15.86 9.40 -9.78
N VAL A 251 -16.53 8.29 -10.07
CA VAL A 251 -17.94 8.06 -9.74
C VAL A 251 -18.03 6.83 -8.84
N PRO A 252 -18.84 6.87 -7.76
CA PRO A 252 -19.05 5.71 -6.90
C PRO A 252 -19.67 4.54 -7.68
N ILE A 253 -19.22 3.32 -7.38
CA ILE A 253 -19.74 2.06 -7.91
C ILE A 253 -20.93 1.58 -7.07
#